data_AF-A1DC69-F1
#
_entry.id   AF-A1DC69-F1
#
_cell.length_a   1.000
_cell.length_b   1.000
_cell.length_c   1.000
_cell.angle_alpha   90.00
_cell.angle_beta   90.00
_cell.angle_gamma   90.00
#
_symmetry.space_group_name_H-M   'P 1'
#
loop_
_entity.id
_entity.type
_entity.pdbx_description
1 polymer ?
#
loop_
_entity_poly.entity_id
_entity_poly.type
_entity_poly.pdbx_seq_one_letter_code
_entity_poly.pdbx_strand_id
1 'polypeptide(L)'
;MREVSQNDDAQRRIRRLIQSQHHHERQWWQGREALLKKQKARVEKKKELDAVLRSVGAPVDDTKQVSTAEEDQAELKNYNAKVYRASKQMAEAMTFELRRLGIPFFTIKESLISDAPKAPQHGISRRPQSTDSASQHQALLSRDELSVLQRRMLELLQDLCKE
;
A
#
# COMPACT_ATOMS: atom_id res chain seq x y z
N MET A 1 -0.25 -5.28 23.76
CA MET A 1 -0.50 -3.82 23.79
C MET A 1 0.09 -3.13 25.02
N ARG A 2 -0.07 -3.66 26.25
CA ARG A 2 0.56 -3.06 27.44
C ARG A 2 2.07 -2.82 27.32
N GLU A 3 2.79 -3.77 26.72
CA GLU A 3 4.24 -3.65 26.51
C GLU A 3 4.62 -2.50 25.57
N VAL A 4 3.88 -2.30 24.47
CA VAL A 4 4.12 -1.17 23.55
C VAL A 4 3.72 0.15 24.21
N SER A 5 2.61 0.18 24.97
CA SER A 5 2.20 1.40 25.69
C SER A 5 3.16 1.81 26.81
N GLN A 6 3.94 0.87 27.34
CA GLN A 6 4.92 1.13 28.40
C GLN A 6 6.34 1.34 27.85
N ASN A 7 6.55 1.17 26.55
CA ASN A 7 7.86 1.29 25.91
C ASN A 7 7.91 2.50 24.98
N ASP A 8 8.42 3.61 25.50
CA ASP A 8 8.57 4.88 24.76
C ASP A 8 9.39 4.74 23.49
N ASP A 9 10.41 3.85 23.49
CA ASP A 9 11.25 3.65 22.32
C ASP A 9 10.49 2.96 21.19
N ALA A 10 9.73 1.92 21.52
CA ALA A 10 8.85 1.24 20.58
C ALA A 10 7.81 2.21 19.99
N GLN A 11 7.18 3.04 20.82
CA GLN A 11 6.23 4.06 20.34
C GLN A 11 6.90 5.10 19.43
N ARG A 12 8.07 5.63 19.82
CA ARG A 12 8.82 6.57 18.97
C ARG A 12 9.14 5.96 17.60
N ARG A 13 9.51 4.68 17.57
CA ARG A 13 9.81 3.98 16.32
C ARG A 13 8.56 3.77 15.46
N ILE A 14 7.44 3.38 16.06
CA ILE A 14 6.15 3.26 15.36
C ILE A 14 5.69 4.62 14.80
N ARG A 15 5.78 5.70 15.59
CA ARG A 15 5.49 7.06 15.12
C ARG A 15 6.34 7.44 13.90
N ARG A 16 7.64 7.13 13.92
CA ARG A 16 8.53 7.35 12.77
C ARG A 16 8.11 6.54 11.54
N LEU A 17 7.68 5.28 11.71
CA LEU A 17 7.17 4.47 10.60
C LEU A 17 5.91 5.11 9.98
N ILE A 18 4.95 5.54 10.80
CA ILE A 18 3.73 6.22 10.34
C ILE A 18 4.07 7.53 9.60
N GLN A 19 4.96 8.35 10.16
CA GLN A 19 5.39 9.60 9.53
C GLN A 19 6.10 9.35 8.18
N SER A 20 6.96 8.34 8.11
CA SER A 20 7.63 7.93 6.89
C SER A 20 6.64 7.45 5.83
N GLN A 21 5.61 6.68 6.22
CA GLN A 21 4.54 6.26 5.34
C GLN A 21 3.86 7.47 4.69
N HIS A 22 3.36 8.39 5.53
CA HIS A 22 2.67 9.57 5.06
C HIS A 22 3.55 10.49 4.22
N HIS A 23 4.85 10.54 4.50
CA HIS A 23 5.80 11.27 3.69
C HIS A 23 5.89 10.70 2.27
N HIS A 24 6.07 9.37 2.13
CA HIS A 24 6.09 8.73 0.82
C HIS A 24 4.76 8.88 0.07
N GLU A 25 3.63 8.71 0.75
CA GLU A 25 2.31 8.89 0.14
C GLU A 25 2.12 10.31 -0.40
N ARG A 26 2.50 11.33 0.39
CA ARG A 26 2.47 12.73 -0.05
C ARG A 26 3.41 12.97 -1.23
N GLN A 27 4.62 12.43 -1.20
CA GLN A 27 5.57 12.56 -2.31
C GLN A 27 5.05 11.92 -3.59
N TRP A 28 4.47 10.72 -3.52
CA TRP A 28 3.90 10.04 -4.68
C TRP A 28 2.71 10.80 -5.25
N TRP A 29 1.85 11.33 -4.38
CA TRP A 29 0.75 12.20 -4.78
C TRP A 29 1.24 13.46 -5.49
N GLN A 30 2.17 14.19 -4.86
CA GLN A 30 2.76 15.40 -5.43
C GLN A 30 3.46 15.13 -6.77
N GLY A 31 4.17 14.01 -6.89
CA GLY A 31 4.81 13.61 -8.15
C GLY A 31 3.79 13.32 -9.26
N ARG A 32 2.64 12.72 -8.91
CA ARG A 32 1.54 12.49 -9.85
C ARG A 32 0.91 13.81 -10.30
N GLU A 33 0.64 14.71 -9.38
CA GLU A 33 0.07 16.04 -9.68
C GLU A 33 1.02 16.88 -10.53
N ALA A 34 2.33 16.83 -10.24
CA ALA A 34 3.35 17.48 -11.04
C ALA A 34 3.41 16.90 -12.46
N LEU A 35 3.21 15.59 -12.62
CA LEU A 35 3.14 14.94 -13.93
C LEU A 35 1.94 15.44 -14.74
N LEU A 36 0.76 15.48 -14.14
CA LEU A 36 -0.44 16.01 -14.79
C LEU A 36 -0.29 17.48 -15.17
N LYS A 37 0.31 18.30 -14.29
CA LYS A 37 0.59 19.71 -14.60
C LYS A 37 1.56 19.85 -15.77
N LYS A 38 2.59 18.98 -15.86
CA LYS A 38 3.52 18.94 -16.99
C LYS A 38 2.82 18.57 -18.29
N GLN A 39 1.96 17.56 -18.28
CA GLN A 39 1.18 17.14 -19.46
C GLN A 39 0.30 18.29 -19.98
N LYS A 40 -0.46 18.96 -19.09
CA LYS A 40 -1.24 20.15 -19.45
C LYS A 40 -0.37 21.28 -20.01
N ALA A 41 0.78 21.56 -19.39
CA ALA A 41 1.68 22.60 -19.84
C ALA A 41 2.32 22.30 -21.21
N ARG A 42 2.51 21.02 -21.59
CA ARG A 42 2.98 20.65 -22.94
C ARG A 42 1.98 21.10 -24.02
N VAL A 43 0.69 20.90 -23.77
CA VAL A 43 -0.39 21.30 -24.69
C VAL A 43 -0.44 22.83 -24.86
N GLU A 44 -0.42 23.57 -23.75
CA GLU A 44 -0.48 25.04 -23.81
C GLU A 44 0.76 25.65 -24.47
N LYS A 45 1.97 25.13 -24.17
CA LYS A 45 3.19 25.56 -24.83
C LYS A 45 3.18 25.29 -26.34
N LYS A 46 2.62 24.17 -26.78
CA LYS A 46 2.46 23.90 -28.21
C LYS A 46 1.58 24.96 -28.86
N LYS A 47 0.41 25.26 -28.28
CA LYS A 47 -0.50 26.29 -28.80
C LYS A 47 0.19 27.66 -28.92
N GLU A 48 0.99 28.04 -27.91
CA GLU A 48 1.74 29.30 -27.92
C GLU A 48 2.79 29.30 -29.03
N LEU A 49 3.56 28.23 -29.19
CA LEU A 49 4.54 28.08 -30.27
C LEU A 49 3.88 28.12 -31.65
N ASP A 50 2.77 27.41 -31.84
CA ASP A 50 2.01 27.39 -33.09
C ASP A 50 1.47 28.79 -33.43
N ALA A 51 1.03 29.56 -32.43
CA ALA A 51 0.59 30.94 -32.61
C ALA A 51 1.74 31.87 -33.03
N VAL A 52 2.93 31.71 -32.43
CA VAL A 52 4.13 32.47 -32.80
C VAL A 52 4.57 32.13 -34.23
N LEU A 53 4.62 30.85 -34.59
CA LEU A 53 4.97 30.41 -35.95
C LEU A 53 4.01 30.97 -36.99
N ARG A 54 2.70 30.97 -36.69
CA ARG A 54 1.67 31.55 -37.55
C ARG A 54 1.83 33.07 -37.72
N SER A 55 2.22 33.77 -36.65
CA SER A 55 2.47 35.22 -36.68
C SER A 55 3.67 35.59 -37.56
N VAL A 56 4.70 34.76 -37.59
CA VAL A 56 5.92 34.96 -38.41
C VAL A 56 5.74 34.46 -39.85
N GLY A 57 4.56 33.92 -40.20
CA GLY A 57 4.26 33.42 -41.55
C GLY A 57 4.88 32.05 -41.85
N ALA A 58 5.37 31.34 -40.84
CA ALA A 58 5.88 29.98 -40.99
C ALA A 58 4.70 28.98 -41.08
N PRO A 59 4.78 27.96 -41.95
CA PRO A 59 3.77 26.91 -42.00
C PRO A 59 3.79 26.10 -40.70
N VAL A 60 2.60 25.82 -40.15
CA VAL A 60 2.41 25.04 -38.93
C VAL A 60 1.87 23.67 -39.32
N ASP A 61 2.58 22.60 -38.94
CA ASP A 61 2.12 21.22 -39.14
C ASP A 61 1.14 20.81 -38.04
N ASP A 62 -0.16 20.93 -38.31
CA ASP A 62 -1.23 20.50 -37.38
C ASP A 62 -1.20 18.99 -37.08
N THR A 63 -0.53 18.19 -37.93
CA THR A 63 -0.44 16.72 -37.83
C THR A 63 0.59 16.19 -36.83
N LYS A 64 1.60 16.98 -36.44
CA LYS A 64 2.59 16.55 -35.43
C LYS A 64 2.11 16.84 -34.02
N GLN A 65 1.41 15.90 -33.39
CA GLN A 65 1.14 15.97 -31.95
C GLN A 65 2.45 15.87 -31.15
N VAL A 66 2.65 16.75 -30.17
CA VAL A 66 3.87 16.81 -29.33
C VAL A 66 3.84 15.76 -28.20
N SER A 67 2.63 15.34 -27.82
CA SER A 67 2.34 14.20 -26.94
C SER A 67 0.92 13.77 -27.28
N THR A 68 0.72 12.51 -27.64
CA THR A 68 -0.63 11.98 -27.85
C THR A 68 -1.30 11.70 -26.50
N ALA A 69 -2.63 11.71 -26.45
CA ALA A 69 -3.36 11.34 -25.24
C ALA A 69 -2.99 9.92 -24.75
N GLU A 70 -2.59 9.05 -25.68
CA GLU A 70 -2.12 7.69 -25.39
C GLU A 70 -0.76 7.69 -24.70
N GLU A 71 0.17 8.54 -25.13
CA GLU A 71 1.48 8.71 -24.50
C GLU A 71 1.37 9.28 -23.08
N ASP A 72 0.51 10.28 -22.88
CA ASP A 72 0.23 10.85 -21.55
C ASP A 72 -0.39 9.80 -20.61
N GLN A 73 -1.29 8.96 -21.12
CA GLN A 73 -1.88 7.85 -20.37
C GLN A 73 -0.83 6.78 -20.05
N ALA A 74 0.05 6.44 -20.98
CA ALA A 74 1.14 5.50 -20.76
C ALA A 74 2.13 6.01 -19.71
N GLU A 75 2.47 7.30 -19.74
CA GLU A 75 3.33 7.96 -18.75
C GLU A 75 2.73 7.87 -17.33
N LEU A 76 1.42 8.12 -17.19
CA LEU A 76 0.70 7.95 -15.93
C LEU A 76 0.64 6.49 -15.47
N LYS A 77 0.38 5.54 -16.37
CA LYS A 77 0.39 4.10 -16.05
C LYS A 77 1.77 3.66 -15.54
N ASN A 78 2.83 4.11 -16.21
CA ASN A 78 4.21 3.82 -15.81
C ASN A 78 4.54 4.42 -14.45
N TYR A 79 4.10 5.66 -14.18
CA TYR A 79 4.26 6.28 -12.87
C TYR A 79 3.51 5.50 -11.78
N ASN A 80 2.24 5.14 -12.00
CA ASN A 80 1.46 4.36 -11.05
C ASN A 80 2.09 2.99 -10.77
N ALA A 81 2.66 2.33 -11.79
CA ALA A 81 3.38 1.07 -11.62
C ALA A 81 4.63 1.24 -10.74
N LYS A 82 5.36 2.36 -10.89
CA LYS A 82 6.50 2.70 -10.00
C LYS A 82 6.05 2.91 -8.57
N VAL A 83 5.00 3.70 -8.36
CA VAL A 83 4.41 3.95 -7.04
C VAL A 83 3.95 2.65 -6.39
N TYR A 84 3.29 1.77 -7.13
CA TYR A 84 2.84 0.47 -6.63
C TYR A 84 4.01 -0.41 -6.16
N ARG A 85 5.09 -0.48 -6.96
CA ARG A 85 6.31 -1.23 -6.56
C ARG A 85 6.95 -0.63 -5.31
N ALA A 86 7.08 0.70 -5.25
CA ALA A 86 7.64 1.38 -4.09
C ALA A 86 6.77 1.21 -2.83
N SER A 87 5.44 1.24 -2.98
CA SER A 87 4.47 1.00 -1.90
C SER A 87 4.58 -0.41 -1.33
N LYS A 88 4.74 -1.42 -2.19
CA LYS A 88 5.02 -2.81 -1.74
C LYS A 88 6.31 -2.91 -0.94
N GLN A 89 7.41 -2.35 -1.45
CA GLN A 89 8.70 -2.35 -0.76
C GLN A 89 8.63 -1.63 0.59
N MET A 90 7.92 -0.50 0.66
CA MET A 90 7.66 0.20 1.90
C MET A 90 6.88 -0.65 2.90
N ALA A 91 5.81 -1.33 2.46
CA ALA A 91 5.01 -2.21 3.31
C ALA A 91 5.81 -3.41 3.84
N GLU A 92 6.68 -4.00 3.01
CA GLU A 92 7.60 -5.08 3.42
C GLU A 92 8.61 -4.60 4.47
N ALA A 93 9.21 -3.42 4.28
CA ALA A 93 10.13 -2.82 5.24
C ALA A 93 9.45 -2.50 6.58
N MET A 94 8.23 -1.97 6.55
CA MET A 94 7.43 -1.73 7.77
C MET A 94 7.07 -3.04 8.48
N THR A 95 6.67 -4.06 7.73
CA THR A 95 6.40 -5.41 8.27
C THR A 95 7.62 -5.97 8.98
N PHE A 96 8.81 -5.80 8.41
CA PHE A 96 10.07 -6.22 9.02
C PHE A 96 10.36 -5.46 10.33
N GLU A 97 10.18 -4.15 10.35
CA GLU A 97 10.38 -3.33 11.55
C GLU A 97 9.39 -3.71 12.67
N LEU A 98 8.11 -3.93 12.35
CA LEU A 98 7.10 -4.40 13.31
C LEU A 98 7.44 -5.79 13.87
N ARG A 99 7.96 -6.69 13.02
CA ARG A 99 8.46 -8.00 13.47
C ARG A 99 9.64 -7.85 14.44
N ARG A 100 10.60 -6.97 14.12
CA ARG A 100 11.77 -6.70 14.97
C ARG A 100 11.39 -6.10 16.33
N LEU A 101 10.32 -5.30 16.37
CA LEU A 101 9.74 -4.77 17.60
C LEU A 101 8.91 -5.80 18.39
N GLY A 102 8.79 -7.03 17.90
CA GLY A 102 8.04 -8.07 18.59
C GLY A 102 6.52 -7.91 18.49
N ILE A 103 6.02 -7.10 17.55
CA ILE A 103 4.59 -6.81 17.45
C ILE A 103 3.81 -8.10 17.12
N PRO A 104 2.73 -8.42 17.88
CA PRO A 104 1.96 -9.63 17.64
C PRO A 104 1.40 -9.71 16.22
N PHE A 105 1.25 -10.92 15.70
CA PHE A 105 0.81 -11.21 14.32
C PHE A 105 1.82 -10.87 13.21
N PHE A 106 2.89 -10.11 13.49
CA PHE A 106 4.01 -9.89 12.56
C PHE A 106 5.18 -10.86 12.79
N THR A 107 5.17 -11.56 13.92
CA THR A 107 6.19 -12.49 14.40
C THR A 107 5.77 -13.97 14.35
N ILE A 108 4.59 -14.27 13.78
CA ILE A 108 4.07 -15.64 13.72
C ILE A 108 4.98 -16.51 12.84
N LYS A 109 5.26 -17.71 13.31
CA LYS A 109 6.02 -18.73 12.57
C LYS A 109 5.18 -19.25 11.41
N GLU A 110 5.80 -19.40 10.23
CA GLU A 110 5.13 -19.91 9.03
C GLU A 110 4.50 -21.30 9.25
N SER A 111 5.05 -22.13 10.16
CA SER A 111 4.49 -23.43 10.53
C SER A 111 3.10 -23.37 11.17
N LEU A 112 2.66 -22.18 11.62
CA LEU A 112 1.35 -21.95 12.22
C LEU A 112 0.33 -21.39 11.21
N ILE A 113 0.74 -21.22 9.95
CA ILE A 113 -0.07 -20.66 8.88
C ILE A 113 -0.51 -21.79 7.94
N SER A 114 -1.80 -21.85 7.62
CA SER A 114 -2.36 -22.74 6.61
C SER A 114 -2.46 -22.03 5.26
N ASP A 115 -1.85 -22.63 4.24
CA ASP A 115 -2.04 -22.26 2.83
C ASP A 115 -3.27 -22.93 2.21
N ALA A 116 -3.92 -23.84 2.92
CA ALA A 116 -5.08 -24.56 2.41
C ALA A 116 -6.31 -23.64 2.30
N PRO A 117 -6.98 -23.57 1.14
CA PRO A 117 -8.24 -22.84 1.01
C PRO A 117 -9.29 -23.49 1.93
N LYS A 118 -9.80 -22.73 2.90
CA LYS A 118 -10.90 -23.20 3.76
C LYS A 118 -12.15 -23.38 2.88
N ALA A 119 -12.54 -24.63 2.62
CA ALA A 119 -13.84 -24.93 2.04
C ALA A 119 -14.95 -24.33 2.92
N PRO A 120 -16.05 -23.81 2.33
CA PRO A 120 -17.11 -23.16 3.09
C PRO A 120 -17.77 -24.17 4.03
N GLN A 121 -17.58 -23.97 5.34
CA GLN A 121 -18.36 -24.66 6.36
C GLN A 121 -19.74 -23.99 6.44
N HIS A 122 -20.64 -24.35 5.53
CA HIS A 122 -22.07 -24.18 5.73
C HIS A 122 -22.56 -25.25 6.72
N GLY A 123 -23.37 -24.81 7.68
CA GLY A 123 -23.53 -25.50 8.95
C GLY A 123 -24.61 -26.58 9.05
N ILE A 124 -24.76 -26.97 10.31
CA ILE A 124 -25.91 -27.56 11.02
C ILE A 124 -25.88 -29.09 11.25
N SER A 125 -25.49 -29.40 12.49
CA SER A 125 -26.07 -30.41 13.39
C SER A 125 -25.77 -31.90 13.18
N ARG A 126 -24.92 -32.45 14.06
CA ARG A 126 -25.25 -33.72 14.76
C ARG A 126 -24.47 -33.94 16.07
N ARG A 127 -25.22 -33.76 17.18
CA ARG A 127 -25.20 -34.47 18.49
C ARG A 127 -23.95 -34.41 19.40
N PRO A 128 -24.12 -34.16 20.72
CA PRO A 128 -23.02 -34.16 21.68
C PRO A 128 -22.68 -35.60 22.10
N GLN A 129 -21.44 -36.02 21.86
CA GLN A 129 -20.83 -37.12 22.61
C GLN A 129 -19.42 -36.73 23.04
N SER A 130 -19.33 -36.53 24.36
CA SER A 130 -18.12 -36.52 25.16
C SER A 130 -17.26 -37.75 24.89
N THR A 131 -16.01 -37.54 24.51
CA THR A 131 -14.89 -38.36 24.99
C THR A 131 -13.64 -37.48 25.05
N ASP A 132 -13.00 -37.49 26.22
CA ASP A 132 -11.68 -36.94 26.45
C ASP A 132 -10.69 -37.50 25.41
N SER A 133 -10.14 -36.63 24.59
CA SER A 133 -8.93 -36.88 23.84
C SER A 133 -8.23 -35.55 23.62
N ALA A 134 -7.17 -35.35 24.40
CA ALA A 134 -6.21 -34.27 24.30
C ALA A 134 -5.50 -34.32 22.94
N SER A 135 -6.20 -33.90 21.89
CA SER A 135 -5.61 -33.49 20.63
C SER A 135 -5.85 -32.00 20.51
N GLN A 136 -4.91 -31.24 21.06
CA GLN A 136 -4.71 -29.84 20.71
C GLN A 136 -4.49 -29.79 19.19
N HIS A 137 -5.58 -29.76 18.42
CA HIS A 137 -5.52 -29.30 17.05
C HIS A 137 -5.05 -27.86 17.14
N GLN A 138 -3.76 -27.65 16.93
CA GLN A 138 -3.19 -26.34 16.65
C GLN A 138 -3.97 -25.81 15.46
N ALA A 139 -5.00 -25.00 15.73
CA ALA A 139 -5.82 -24.38 14.71
C ALA A 139 -4.89 -23.48 13.90
N LEU A 140 -4.44 -23.97 12.76
CA LEU A 140 -3.58 -23.22 11.86
C LEU A 140 -4.36 -22.01 11.34
N LEU A 141 -3.72 -20.84 11.40
CA LEU A 141 -4.31 -19.58 10.97
C LEU A 141 -4.26 -19.51 9.44
N SER A 142 -5.36 -19.18 8.77
CA SER A 142 -5.27 -18.91 7.33
C SER A 142 -4.55 -17.59 7.07
N ARG A 143 -4.02 -17.42 5.86
CA ARG A 143 -3.39 -16.16 5.45
C ARG A 143 -4.35 -14.97 5.49
N ASP A 144 -5.61 -15.20 5.17
CA ASP A 144 -6.66 -14.17 5.21
C ASP A 144 -6.99 -13.77 6.65
N GLU A 145 -7.13 -14.73 7.56
CA GLU A 145 -7.34 -14.47 8.99
C GLU A 145 -6.17 -13.71 9.60
N LEU A 146 -4.94 -14.11 9.27
CA LEU A 146 -3.74 -13.41 9.70
C LEU A 146 -3.74 -11.96 9.20
N SER A 147 -4.11 -11.73 7.94
CA SER A 147 -4.17 -10.39 7.36
C SER A 147 -5.20 -9.50 8.06
N VAL A 148 -6.35 -10.05 8.46
CA VAL A 148 -7.36 -9.32 9.26
C VAL A 148 -6.80 -8.96 10.64
N LEU A 149 -6.13 -9.89 11.32
CA LEU A 149 -5.53 -9.65 12.63
C LEU A 149 -4.41 -8.61 12.57
N GLN A 150 -3.55 -8.67 11.55
CA GLN A 150 -2.51 -7.68 11.31
C GLN A 150 -3.10 -6.28 11.08
N ARG A 151 -4.17 -6.16 10.28
CA ARG A 151 -4.86 -4.87 10.06
C ARG A 151 -5.41 -4.28 11.36
N ARG A 152 -6.11 -5.08 12.16
CA ARG A 152 -6.61 -4.64 13.48
C ARG A 152 -5.47 -4.22 14.41
N MET A 153 -4.35 -4.93 14.38
CA MET A 153 -3.18 -4.56 15.16
C MET A 153 -2.61 -3.21 14.71
N LEU A 154 -2.51 -2.95 13.40
CA LEU A 154 -2.06 -1.66 12.88
C LEU A 154 -2.98 -0.52 13.31
N GLU A 155 -4.30 -0.71 13.27
CA GLU A 155 -5.28 0.27 13.77
C GLU A 155 -5.04 0.61 15.24
N LEU A 156 -4.88 -0.41 16.09
CA LEU A 156 -4.59 -0.22 17.51
C LEU A 156 -3.25 0.48 17.76
N LEU A 157 -2.21 0.14 16.99
CA LEU A 157 -0.90 0.80 17.08
C LEU A 157 -0.97 2.26 16.64
N GLN A 158 -1.74 2.53 15.58
CA GLN A 158 -1.99 3.90 15.15
C GLN A 158 -2.69 4.67 16.24
N ASP A 159 -3.79 4.14 16.80
CA ASP A 159 -4.53 4.78 17.91
C ASP A 159 -3.66 5.06 19.13
N LEU A 160 -2.85 4.10 19.55
CA LEU A 160 -1.93 4.26 20.68
C LEU A 160 -0.84 5.31 20.42
N CYS A 161 -0.41 5.45 19.17
CA CYS A 161 0.67 6.35 18.78
C CYS A 161 0.19 7.68 18.18
N LYS A 162 -1.12 7.99 18.28
CA LYS A 162 -1.72 9.30 17.96
C LYS A 162 -1.37 10.31 19.05
N GLU A 163 -0.11 10.70 19.10
CA GLU A 163 0.38 11.85 19.87
C GLU A 163 1.36 12.65 19.02
#